data_AF-A0A3B9DCG8-F1
#
_entry.id   AF-A0A3B9DCG8-F1
#
_cell.length_a   1.000
_cell.length_b   1.000
_cell.length_c   1.000
_cell.angle_alpha   90.00
_cell.angle_beta   90.00
_cell.angle_gamma   90.00
#
_symmetry.space_group_name_H-M   'P 1'
#
loop_
_entity.id
_entity.type
_entity.pdbx_description
1 polymer ?
#
loop_
_entity_poly.entity_id
_entity_poly.type
_entity_poly.pdbx_seq_one_letter_code
_entity_poly.pdbx_strand_id
1 'polypeptide(L)'
;AAFTVAEASVDSNYSGFFDLARLSPTERETVGAAIVDFTANRLQLLRDMISGDLSPEIAAAYFGPNALLNNLSQILSQEQLEQLQDYELAANQQTSRDTYAGMFAGNNSTISGLTQELVLDVLMEELHSASNNFGAMVSANGSLAEAMGDRELAFERARNRLGNDLNQEQLAQYDRFAQEQSNAINFTLTASSTDGEQQQVQVMRVISDNPPN
;
A
#
# COMPACT_ATOMS: atom_id res chain seq x y z
N ALA A 1 11.75 7.45 22.66
CA ALA A 1 11.72 8.35 21.48
C ALA A 1 11.08 7.66 20.28
N ALA A 2 11.63 6.55 19.76
CA ALA A 2 10.98 5.82 18.65
C ALA A 2 9.62 5.18 19.02
N PHE A 3 9.50 4.62 20.23
CA PHE A 3 8.27 3.98 20.73
C PHE A 3 7.09 4.97 20.85
N THR A 4 7.32 6.13 21.48
CA THR A 4 6.33 7.22 21.63
C THR A 4 5.90 7.86 20.29
N VAL A 5 6.75 7.78 19.26
CA VAL A 5 6.48 8.29 17.91
C VAL A 5 5.60 7.32 17.13
N ALA A 6 5.79 6.01 17.34
CA ALA A 6 4.98 4.96 16.73
C ALA A 6 3.55 4.93 17.31
N GLU A 7 3.40 5.08 18.64
CA GLU A 7 2.08 5.17 19.30
C GLU A 7 1.22 6.32 18.76
N ALA A 8 1.78 7.53 18.68
CA ALA A 8 1.06 8.69 18.15
C ALA A 8 0.69 8.55 16.65
N SER A 9 1.51 7.84 15.87
CA SER A 9 1.23 7.54 14.46
C SER A 9 0.07 6.55 14.33
N VAL A 10 0.05 5.50 15.16
CA VAL A 10 -1.03 4.50 15.15
C VAL A 10 -2.35 5.13 15.63
N ASP A 11 -2.34 5.92 16.69
CA ASP A 11 -3.55 6.60 17.16
C ASP A 11 -4.11 7.54 16.09
N SER A 12 -3.25 8.27 15.37
CA SER A 12 -3.70 9.11 14.25
C SER A 12 -4.24 8.27 13.09
N ASN A 13 -3.52 7.22 12.68
CA ASN A 13 -3.82 6.48 11.46
C ASN A 13 -4.93 5.44 11.63
N TYR A 14 -5.24 5.00 12.86
CA TYR A 14 -6.24 3.96 13.15
C TYR A 14 -7.40 4.44 14.03
N SER A 15 -7.43 5.70 14.46
CA SER A 15 -8.58 6.26 15.21
C SER A 15 -9.91 6.02 14.53
N GLY A 16 -9.99 6.23 13.20
CA GLY A 16 -11.20 5.98 12.43
C GLY A 16 -11.64 4.51 12.46
N PHE A 17 -10.69 3.58 12.37
CA PHE A 17 -10.96 2.15 12.54
C PHE A 17 -11.43 1.83 13.96
N PHE A 18 -10.78 2.36 15.00
CA PHE A 18 -11.16 2.13 16.39
C PHE A 18 -12.59 2.58 16.71
N ASP A 19 -13.02 3.69 16.10
CA ASP A 19 -14.39 4.18 16.19
C ASP A 19 -15.37 3.30 15.42
N LEU A 20 -15.02 2.90 14.18
CA LEU A 20 -15.83 2.01 13.34
C LEU A 20 -16.07 0.64 14.01
N ALA A 21 -14.99 0.04 14.51
CA ALA A 21 -14.97 -1.25 15.21
C ALA A 21 -15.52 -1.19 16.64
N ARG A 22 -15.90 0.00 17.11
CA ARG A 22 -16.47 0.26 18.43
C ARG A 22 -15.62 -0.30 19.56
N LEU A 23 -14.30 -0.22 19.42
CA LEU A 23 -13.37 -0.70 20.42
C LEU A 23 -13.50 0.12 21.70
N SER A 24 -13.64 -0.56 22.84
CA SER A 24 -13.53 0.05 24.16
C SER A 24 -12.12 0.63 24.37
N PRO A 25 -11.93 1.56 25.33
CA PRO A 25 -10.61 2.15 25.58
C PRO A 25 -9.50 1.11 25.80
N THR A 26 -9.79 0.02 26.51
CA THR A 26 -8.82 -1.06 26.76
C THR A 26 -8.53 -1.88 25.50
N GLU A 27 -9.53 -2.13 24.65
CA GLU A 27 -9.32 -2.79 23.36
C GLU A 27 -8.50 -1.91 22.42
N ARG A 28 -8.74 -0.59 22.41
CA ARG A 28 -7.94 0.37 21.63
C ARG A 28 -6.46 0.34 22.03
N GLU A 29 -6.17 0.33 23.33
CA GLU A 29 -4.79 0.23 23.83
C GLU A 29 -4.14 -1.09 23.39
N THR A 30 -4.85 -2.21 23.53
CA THR A 30 -4.34 -3.54 23.17
C THR A 30 -4.09 -3.67 21.66
N VAL A 31 -5.05 -3.24 20.84
CA VAL A 31 -4.96 -3.30 19.37
C VAL A 31 -3.93 -2.31 18.86
N GLY A 32 -3.92 -1.08 19.40
CA GLY A 32 -2.94 -0.06 19.07
C GLY A 32 -1.51 -0.52 19.34
N ALA A 33 -1.24 -1.12 20.50
CA ALA A 33 0.07 -1.68 20.82
C ALA A 33 0.48 -2.80 19.83
N ALA A 34 -0.45 -3.69 19.47
CA ALA A 34 -0.17 -4.74 18.50
C ALA A 34 0.14 -4.19 17.09
N ILE A 35 -0.57 -3.15 16.64
CA ILE A 35 -0.28 -2.45 15.37
C ILE A 35 1.08 -1.77 15.41
N VAL A 36 1.44 -1.12 16.54
CA VAL A 36 2.76 -0.50 16.75
C VAL A 36 3.86 -1.55 16.61
N ASP A 37 3.74 -2.68 17.32
CA ASP A 37 4.73 -3.76 17.28
C ASP A 37 4.83 -4.39 15.89
N PHE A 38 3.70 -4.65 15.24
CA PHE A 38 3.67 -5.16 13.87
C PHE A 38 4.37 -4.21 12.90
N THR A 39 4.08 -2.91 12.97
CA THR A 39 4.70 -1.89 12.11
C THR A 39 6.20 -1.78 12.37
N ALA A 40 6.62 -1.79 13.63
CA ALA A 40 8.04 -1.75 13.99
C ALA A 40 8.81 -2.95 13.44
N ASN A 41 8.25 -4.16 13.56
CA ASN A 41 8.84 -5.37 13.01
C ASN A 41 8.90 -5.32 11.47
N ARG A 42 7.80 -4.92 10.83
CA ARG A 42 7.76 -4.76 9.36
C ARG A 42 8.82 -3.79 8.85
N LEU A 43 9.07 -2.69 9.55
CA LEU A 43 10.12 -1.73 9.19
C LEU A 43 11.53 -2.31 9.32
N GLN A 44 11.81 -3.08 10.37
CA GLN A 44 13.11 -3.73 10.55
C GLN A 44 13.38 -4.76 9.45
N LEU A 45 12.34 -5.51 9.05
CA LEU A 45 12.42 -6.56 8.04
C LEU A 45 12.41 -6.01 6.60
N LEU A 46 12.07 -4.73 6.40
CA LEU A 46 11.94 -4.12 5.07
C LEU A 46 13.24 -4.23 4.26
N ARG A 47 14.39 -4.02 4.91
CA ARG A 47 15.70 -4.11 4.24
C ARG A 47 15.96 -5.54 3.75
N ASP A 48 15.74 -6.53 4.60
CA ASP A 48 15.98 -7.94 4.30
C ASP A 48 15.00 -8.45 3.23
N MET A 49 13.78 -7.91 3.22
CA MET A 49 12.77 -8.19 2.18
C MET A 49 13.25 -7.67 0.82
N ILE A 50 13.78 -6.44 0.76
CA ILE A 50 14.30 -5.85 -0.49
C ILE A 50 15.55 -6.59 -0.98
N SER A 51 16.44 -7.02 -0.08
CA SER A 51 17.66 -7.76 -0.46
C SER A 51 17.40 -9.23 -0.79
N GLY A 52 16.20 -9.75 -0.50
CA GLY A 52 15.85 -11.15 -0.73
C GLY A 52 16.38 -12.11 0.32
N ASP A 53 16.75 -11.58 1.48
CA ASP A 53 17.31 -12.36 2.58
C ASP A 53 16.22 -12.91 3.54
N LEU A 54 14.97 -12.47 3.38
CA LEU A 54 13.83 -13.04 4.13
C LEU A 54 13.39 -14.38 3.53
N SER A 55 13.00 -15.31 4.41
CA SER A 55 12.29 -16.49 3.96
C SER A 55 10.90 -16.12 3.44
N PRO A 56 10.34 -16.87 2.47
CA PRO A 56 9.01 -16.61 1.93
C PRO A 56 7.92 -16.58 3.00
N GLU A 57 8.04 -17.40 4.05
CA GLU A 57 7.07 -17.42 5.15
C GLU A 57 7.09 -16.11 5.96
N ILE A 58 8.27 -15.57 6.23
CA ILE A 58 8.42 -14.30 6.94
C ILE A 58 7.97 -13.14 6.04
N ALA A 59 8.29 -13.19 4.75
CA ALA A 59 7.84 -12.21 3.78
C ALA A 59 6.30 -12.15 3.72
N ALA A 60 5.65 -13.30 3.56
CA ALA A 60 4.19 -13.41 3.55
C ALA A 60 3.56 -12.90 4.86
N ALA A 61 4.17 -13.21 6.01
CA ALA A 61 3.64 -12.86 7.33
C ALA A 61 3.64 -11.34 7.60
N TYR A 62 4.56 -10.57 7.01
CA TYR A 62 4.70 -9.13 7.27
C TYR A 62 4.36 -8.22 6.07
N PHE A 63 4.41 -8.74 4.86
CA PHE A 63 4.28 -7.95 3.63
C PHE A 63 3.21 -8.47 2.67
N GLY A 64 2.59 -9.62 2.99
CA GLY A 64 1.49 -10.20 2.22
C GLY A 64 0.14 -9.50 2.44
N PRO A 65 -0.90 -9.86 1.66
CA PRO A 65 -2.19 -9.18 1.62
C PRO A 65 -2.95 -9.15 2.95
N ASN A 66 -2.76 -10.16 3.79
CA ASN A 66 -3.49 -10.32 5.06
C ASN A 66 -2.57 -10.21 6.29
N ALA A 67 -1.36 -9.66 6.13
CA ALA A 67 -0.32 -9.67 7.17
C ALA A 67 -0.80 -9.06 8.50
N LEU A 68 -1.38 -7.85 8.45
CA LEU A 68 -1.90 -7.17 9.64
C LEU A 68 -3.13 -7.88 10.23
N LEU A 69 -4.05 -8.35 9.38
CA LEU A 69 -5.24 -9.08 9.81
C LEU A 69 -4.86 -10.37 10.56
N ASN A 70 -3.89 -11.12 10.01
CA ASN A 70 -3.39 -12.34 10.64
C ASN A 70 -2.74 -12.03 11.99
N ASN A 71 -1.98 -10.95 12.09
CA ASN A 71 -1.36 -10.49 13.34
C ASN A 71 -2.42 -10.18 14.42
N LEU A 72 -3.54 -9.57 14.04
CA LEU A 72 -4.60 -9.17 14.96
C LEU A 72 -5.70 -10.22 15.14
N SER A 73 -5.62 -11.37 14.46
CA SER A 73 -6.67 -12.39 14.44
C SER A 73 -7.02 -13.01 15.79
N GLN A 74 -6.10 -12.94 16.76
CA GLN A 74 -6.31 -13.44 18.12
C GLN A 74 -6.88 -12.37 19.07
N ILE A 75 -6.91 -11.11 18.63
CA ILE A 75 -7.32 -9.95 19.44
C ILE A 75 -8.68 -9.42 18.95
N LEU A 76 -8.88 -9.39 17.64
CA LEU A 76 -10.10 -8.90 17.00
C LEU A 76 -11.05 -10.04 16.66
N SER A 77 -12.35 -9.75 16.75
CA SER A 77 -13.38 -10.63 16.19
C SER A 77 -13.37 -10.64 14.66
N GLN A 78 -14.00 -11.64 14.05
CA GLN A 78 -14.09 -11.74 12.59
C GLN A 78 -14.71 -10.49 11.94
N GLU A 79 -15.78 -9.93 12.52
CA GLU A 79 -16.42 -8.70 12.04
C GLU A 79 -15.45 -7.50 12.10
N GLN A 80 -14.65 -7.41 13.16
CA GLN A 80 -13.66 -6.34 13.30
C GLN A 80 -12.47 -6.52 12.36
N LEU A 81 -12.08 -7.76 12.02
CA LEU A 81 -11.06 -8.04 11.02
C LEU A 81 -11.53 -7.66 9.62
N GLU A 82 -12.80 -7.90 9.28
CA GLU A 82 -13.40 -7.45 8.01
C GLU A 82 -13.43 -5.92 7.92
N GLN A 83 -13.82 -5.24 9.01
CA GLN A 83 -13.77 -3.78 9.08
C GLN A 83 -12.35 -3.22 8.96
N LEU A 84 -11.36 -3.90 9.56
CA LEU A 84 -9.95 -3.54 9.40
C LEU A 84 -9.48 -3.73 7.96
N GLN A 85 -9.91 -4.82 7.30
CA GLN A 85 -9.58 -5.08 5.91
C GLN A 85 -10.05 -3.93 5.00
N ASP A 86 -11.31 -3.54 5.13
CA ASP A 86 -11.90 -2.46 4.35
C ASP A 86 -11.20 -1.12 4.64
N TYR A 87 -10.85 -0.88 5.91
CA TYR A 87 -10.13 0.31 6.33
C TYR A 87 -8.73 0.39 5.71
N GLU A 88 -7.95 -0.68 5.81
CA GLU A 88 -6.60 -0.78 5.23
C GLU A 88 -6.66 -0.63 3.70
N LEU A 89 -7.63 -1.27 3.05
CA LEU A 89 -7.80 -1.20 1.61
C LEU A 89 -8.09 0.23 1.16
N ALA A 90 -9.02 0.92 1.83
CA ALA A 90 -9.36 2.31 1.52
C ALA A 90 -8.17 3.26 1.77
N ALA A 91 -7.46 3.10 2.88
CA ALA A 91 -6.29 3.92 3.22
C ALA A 91 -5.15 3.73 2.20
N ASN A 92 -4.90 2.48 1.79
CA ASN A 92 -3.87 2.16 0.80
C ASN A 92 -4.25 2.70 -0.59
N GLN A 93 -5.51 2.50 -1.03
CA GLN A 93 -6.01 3.07 -2.28
C GLN A 93 -5.89 4.59 -2.32
N GLN A 94 -6.25 5.28 -1.23
CA GLN A 94 -6.14 6.73 -1.15
C GLN A 94 -4.67 7.18 -1.24
N THR A 95 -3.77 6.53 -0.50
CA THR A 95 -2.33 6.83 -0.53
C THR A 95 -1.74 6.64 -1.93
N SER A 96 -2.09 5.53 -2.61
CA SER A 96 -1.65 5.26 -3.97
C SER A 96 -2.24 6.24 -4.98
N ARG A 97 -3.52 6.62 -4.81
CA ARG A 97 -4.18 7.66 -5.63
C ARG A 97 -3.45 8.99 -5.52
N ASP A 98 -3.15 9.46 -4.32
CA ASP A 98 -2.48 10.75 -4.09
C ASP A 98 -1.07 10.75 -4.69
N THR A 99 -0.36 9.63 -4.54
CA THR A 99 0.97 9.42 -5.11
C THR A 99 0.94 9.52 -6.63
N TYR A 100 0.04 8.79 -7.29
CA TYR A 100 -0.04 8.79 -8.75
C TYR A 100 -0.70 10.04 -9.33
N ALA A 101 -1.59 10.69 -8.59
CA ALA A 101 -2.11 12.00 -8.95
C ALA A 101 -0.95 13.01 -9.09
N GLY A 102 0.00 13.00 -8.15
CA GLY A 102 1.22 13.81 -8.23
C GLY A 102 2.07 13.52 -9.47
N MET A 103 2.14 12.26 -9.90
CA MET A 103 2.89 11.87 -11.12
C MET A 103 2.21 12.35 -12.41
N PHE A 104 0.89 12.44 -12.43
CA PHE A 104 0.14 13.00 -13.57
C PHE A 104 0.00 14.53 -13.54
N ALA A 105 0.36 15.21 -12.45
CA ALA A 105 0.13 16.65 -12.26
C ALA A 105 1.10 17.60 -13.01
N GLY A 106 1.98 17.08 -13.88
CA GLY A 106 2.94 17.91 -14.62
C GLY A 106 2.30 18.88 -15.62
N ASN A 107 2.89 20.07 -15.81
CA ASN A 107 2.40 21.13 -16.71
C ASN A 107 2.23 20.71 -18.20
N ASN A 108 2.81 19.58 -18.61
CA ASN A 108 2.67 19.01 -19.97
C ASN A 108 1.93 17.67 -19.97
N SER A 109 1.13 17.40 -18.93
CA SER A 109 0.35 16.18 -18.83
C SER A 109 -0.85 16.21 -19.77
N THR A 110 -0.98 15.18 -20.58
CA THR A 110 -2.17 14.90 -21.41
C THR A 110 -3.29 14.26 -20.60
N ILE A 111 -2.97 13.72 -19.42
CA ILE A 111 -3.90 13.17 -18.42
C ILE A 111 -4.08 14.22 -17.31
N SER A 112 -5.18 14.97 -17.37
CA SER A 112 -5.50 16.02 -16.38
C SER A 112 -7.02 16.17 -16.17
N GLY A 113 -7.42 16.79 -15.06
CA GLY A 113 -8.83 17.02 -14.72
C GLY A 113 -9.63 15.73 -14.65
N LEU A 114 -10.82 15.71 -15.25
CA LEU A 114 -11.70 14.53 -15.27
C LEU A 114 -11.04 13.28 -15.90
N THR A 115 -10.13 13.47 -16.86
CA THR A 115 -9.37 12.34 -17.45
C THR A 115 -8.45 11.71 -16.41
N GLN A 116 -7.81 12.54 -15.58
CA GLN A 116 -6.95 12.06 -14.51
C GLN A 116 -7.76 11.32 -13.44
N GLU A 117 -8.92 11.84 -13.07
CA GLU A 117 -9.84 11.16 -12.14
C GLU A 117 -10.23 9.77 -12.66
N LEU A 118 -10.67 9.68 -13.92
CA LEU A 118 -11.00 8.40 -14.56
C LEU A 118 -9.82 7.42 -14.57
N VAL A 119 -8.63 7.89 -14.95
CA VAL A 119 -7.42 7.07 -14.97
C VAL A 119 -7.09 6.55 -13.58
N LEU A 120 -7.14 7.42 -12.57
CA LEU A 120 -6.85 7.04 -11.18
C LEU A 120 -7.90 6.07 -10.63
N ASP A 121 -9.19 6.27 -10.93
CA ASP A 121 -10.26 5.36 -10.52
C ASP A 121 -10.01 3.95 -11.04
N VAL A 122 -9.84 3.80 -12.36
CA VAL A 122 -9.58 2.50 -12.99
C VAL A 122 -8.28 1.89 -12.47
N LEU A 123 -7.24 2.70 -12.27
CA LEU A 123 -5.96 2.22 -11.79
C LEU A 123 -6.05 1.70 -10.35
N MET A 124 -6.74 2.41 -9.45
CA MET A 124 -6.91 1.97 -8.07
C MET A 124 -7.72 0.68 -7.98
N GLU A 125 -8.77 0.54 -8.79
CA GLU A 125 -9.56 -0.68 -8.86
C GLU A 125 -8.73 -1.89 -9.28
N GLU A 126 -7.87 -1.75 -10.29
CA GLU A 126 -7.06 -2.86 -10.78
C GLU A 126 -5.88 -3.19 -9.85
N LEU A 127 -5.18 -2.17 -9.33
CA LEU A 127 -4.05 -2.36 -8.43
C LEU A 127 -4.44 -2.92 -7.07
N HIS A 128 -5.65 -2.63 -6.59
CA HIS A 128 -6.15 -3.16 -5.32
C HIS A 128 -7.21 -4.25 -5.52
N SER A 129 -7.27 -4.83 -6.71
CA SER A 129 -8.11 -6.00 -6.98
C SER A 129 -7.59 -7.25 -6.25
N ALA A 130 -8.47 -8.21 -6.03
CA ALA A 130 -8.09 -9.53 -5.52
C ALA A 130 -7.04 -10.22 -6.41
N SER A 131 -7.10 -9.98 -7.72
CA SER A 131 -6.12 -10.47 -8.71
C SER A 131 -4.73 -9.87 -8.57
N ASN A 132 -4.59 -8.76 -7.83
CA ASN A 132 -3.30 -8.16 -7.50
C ASN A 132 -3.03 -8.18 -5.98
N ASN A 133 -3.57 -9.17 -5.27
CA ASN A 133 -3.40 -9.34 -3.83
C ASN A 133 -3.67 -8.04 -3.04
N PHE A 134 -4.69 -7.26 -3.44
CA PHE A 134 -5.06 -6.00 -2.79
C PHE A 134 -3.92 -4.95 -2.70
N GLY A 135 -2.92 -5.03 -3.58
CA GLY A 135 -1.76 -4.13 -3.58
C GLY A 135 -0.67 -4.51 -2.56
N ALA A 136 -0.66 -5.76 -2.09
CA ALA A 136 0.39 -6.27 -1.22
C ALA A 136 1.79 -6.17 -1.86
N MET A 137 2.82 -6.07 -1.03
CA MET A 137 4.19 -5.96 -1.52
C MET A 137 4.72 -7.30 -2.03
N VAL A 138 4.33 -8.40 -1.37
CA VAL A 138 4.62 -9.78 -1.77
C VAL A 138 3.31 -10.54 -1.94
N SER A 139 3.34 -11.61 -2.73
CA SER A 139 2.16 -12.46 -2.93
C SER A 139 1.88 -13.28 -1.65
N ALA A 140 0.77 -14.02 -1.64
CA ALA A 140 0.40 -14.84 -0.49
C ALA A 140 1.44 -15.92 -0.12
N ASN A 141 2.33 -16.29 -1.04
CA ASN A 141 3.42 -17.23 -0.77
C ASN A 141 4.74 -16.55 -0.35
N GLY A 142 4.77 -15.22 -0.30
CA GLY A 142 5.95 -14.44 0.08
C GLY A 142 6.82 -13.98 -1.09
N SER A 143 6.49 -14.37 -2.33
CA SER A 143 7.26 -13.99 -3.51
C SER A 143 7.01 -12.54 -3.91
N LEU A 144 8.11 -11.77 -3.99
CA LEU A 144 8.09 -10.42 -4.53
C LEU A 144 7.96 -10.43 -6.06
N ALA A 145 8.62 -11.38 -6.74
CA ALA A 145 8.54 -11.52 -8.18
C ALA A 145 7.11 -11.80 -8.67
N GLU A 146 6.38 -12.67 -7.99
CA GLU A 146 4.97 -12.94 -8.30
C GLU A 146 4.10 -11.68 -8.11
N ALA A 147 4.28 -10.96 -7.00
CA ALA A 147 3.55 -9.71 -6.75
C ALA A 147 3.89 -8.60 -7.78
N MET A 148 5.13 -8.56 -8.29
CA MET A 148 5.49 -7.63 -9.36
C MET A 148 4.83 -8.02 -10.69
N GLY A 149 4.76 -9.31 -11.01
CA GLY A 149 4.03 -9.80 -12.18
C GLY A 149 2.53 -9.51 -12.11
N ASP A 150 1.90 -9.76 -10.97
CA ASP A 150 0.47 -9.45 -10.75
C ASP A 150 0.17 -7.95 -10.92
N ARG A 151 1.11 -7.10 -10.50
CA ARG A 151 1.02 -5.64 -10.62
C ARG A 151 1.18 -5.17 -12.06
N GLU A 152 2.11 -5.77 -12.82
CA GLU A 152 2.24 -5.52 -14.26
C GLU A 152 0.94 -5.86 -14.98
N LEU A 153 0.36 -7.03 -14.69
CA LEU A 153 -0.94 -7.43 -15.22
C LEU A 153 -2.07 -6.48 -14.80
N ALA A 154 -2.01 -5.88 -13.61
CA ALA A 154 -2.96 -4.86 -13.18
C ALA A 154 -2.89 -3.57 -14.02
N PHE A 155 -1.68 -3.11 -14.36
CA PHE A 155 -1.50 -2.00 -15.29
C PHE A 155 -2.04 -2.34 -16.69
N GLU A 156 -1.81 -3.56 -17.18
CA GLU A 156 -2.36 -4.00 -18.47
C GLU A 156 -3.90 -4.04 -18.46
N ARG A 157 -4.52 -4.54 -17.39
CA ARG A 157 -5.99 -4.55 -17.25
C ARG A 157 -6.55 -3.12 -17.23
N ALA A 158 -5.93 -2.23 -16.46
CA ALA A 158 -6.33 -0.82 -16.42
C ALA A 158 -6.18 -0.15 -17.80
N ARG A 159 -5.07 -0.42 -18.50
CA ARG A 159 -4.83 0.04 -19.87
C ARG A 159 -5.90 -0.41 -20.86
N ASN A 160 -6.33 -1.67 -20.76
CA ASN A 160 -7.37 -2.24 -21.60
C ASN A 160 -8.73 -1.60 -21.33
N ARG A 161 -9.06 -1.37 -20.06
CA ARG A 161 -10.31 -0.70 -19.65
C ARG A 161 -10.37 0.75 -20.12
N LEU A 162 -9.25 1.47 -20.03
CA LEU A 162 -9.12 2.87 -20.46
C LEU A 162 -9.03 3.03 -21.99
N GLY A 163 -8.86 1.96 -22.76
CA GLY A 163 -8.55 2.01 -24.19
C GLY A 163 -9.60 2.70 -25.05
N ASN A 164 -10.87 2.70 -24.64
CA ASN A 164 -11.95 3.37 -25.35
C ASN A 164 -12.18 4.82 -24.88
N ASP A 165 -11.68 5.17 -23.70
CA ASP A 165 -11.94 6.46 -23.05
C ASP A 165 -10.80 7.45 -23.24
N LEU A 166 -9.59 6.96 -23.54
CA LEU A 166 -8.39 7.75 -23.72
C LEU A 166 -7.97 7.84 -25.20
N ASN A 167 -7.45 9.01 -25.58
CA ASN A 167 -6.85 9.20 -26.90
C ASN A 167 -5.41 8.64 -26.94
N GLN A 168 -4.81 8.60 -28.14
CA GLN A 168 -3.49 8.00 -28.34
C GLN A 168 -2.37 8.66 -27.50
N GLU A 169 -2.39 9.98 -27.30
CA GLU A 169 -1.38 10.68 -26.51
C GLU A 169 -1.51 10.37 -25.01
N GLN A 170 -2.76 10.32 -24.52
CA GLN A 170 -3.10 9.93 -23.15
C GLN A 170 -2.70 8.48 -22.87
N LEU A 171 -3.01 7.58 -23.80
CA LEU A 171 -2.58 6.19 -23.72
C LEU A 171 -1.05 6.06 -23.70
N ALA A 172 -0.34 6.81 -24.55
CA ALA A 172 1.12 6.81 -24.54
C ALA A 172 1.73 7.42 -23.26
N GLN A 173 1.05 8.36 -22.60
CA GLN A 173 1.44 8.83 -21.27
C GLN A 173 1.20 7.76 -20.21
N TYR A 174 0.05 7.09 -20.24
CA TYR A 174 -0.26 5.98 -19.34
C TYR A 174 0.77 4.84 -19.50
N ASP A 175 1.10 4.45 -20.73
CA ASP A 175 2.03 3.35 -20.99
C ASP A 175 3.43 3.66 -20.42
N ARG A 176 3.89 4.92 -20.54
CA ARG A 176 5.15 5.37 -19.90
C ARG A 176 5.06 5.32 -18.38
N PHE A 177 3.94 5.78 -17.81
CA PHE A 177 3.70 5.70 -16.38
C PHE A 177 3.73 4.24 -15.89
N ALA A 178 3.00 3.34 -16.55
CA ALA A 178 2.94 1.92 -16.20
C ALA A 178 4.34 1.27 -16.24
N GLN A 179 5.12 1.55 -17.29
CA GLN A 179 6.49 1.06 -17.42
C GLN A 179 7.42 1.60 -16.31
N GLU A 180 7.25 2.86 -15.90
CA GLU A 180 8.05 3.44 -14.82
C GLU A 180 7.68 2.88 -13.44
N GLN A 181 6.42 2.45 -13.25
CA GLN A 181 5.90 1.93 -12.00
C GLN A 181 5.97 0.41 -11.87
N SER A 182 5.97 -0.35 -12.96
CA SER A 182 6.06 -1.82 -12.95
C SER A 182 7.32 -2.31 -12.23
N ASN A 183 8.43 -1.59 -12.43
CA ASN A 183 9.72 -1.92 -11.83
C ASN A 183 9.97 -1.20 -10.50
N ALA A 184 9.01 -0.40 -10.01
CA ALA A 184 9.15 0.36 -8.78
C ALA A 184 8.38 -0.30 -7.63
N ILE A 185 9.06 -0.54 -6.52
CA ILE A 185 8.41 -0.81 -5.25
C ILE A 185 8.34 0.50 -4.48
N ASN A 186 7.14 1.11 -4.48
CA ASN A 186 6.87 2.30 -3.68
C ASN A 186 6.55 1.87 -2.25
N PHE A 187 7.29 2.39 -1.28
CA PHE A 187 6.97 2.24 0.13
C PHE A 187 6.87 3.62 0.77
N THR A 188 5.82 3.83 1.56
CA THR A 188 5.62 5.07 2.30
C THR A 188 6.05 4.84 3.74
N LEU A 189 7.11 5.52 4.16
CA LEU A 189 7.53 5.58 5.56
C LEU A 189 6.85 6.79 6.20
N THR A 190 5.82 6.57 7.00
CA THR A 190 5.27 7.65 7.83
C THR A 190 6.13 7.77 9.08
N ALA A 191 6.96 8.82 9.16
CA ALA A 191 7.78 9.11 10.32
C ALA A 191 7.25 10.40 10.99
N SER A 192 6.66 10.27 12.17
CA SER A 192 6.34 11.42 13.01
C SER A 192 7.65 12.04 13.53
N SER A 193 7.87 13.33 13.32
CA SER A 193 9.01 14.02 13.94
C SER A 193 8.70 14.29 15.42
N THR A 194 9.73 14.45 16.24
CA THR A 194 9.61 14.77 17.68
C THR A 194 8.85 16.08 17.97
N ASP A 195 8.62 16.92 16.95
CA ASP A 195 8.01 18.24 17.06
C ASP A 195 6.52 18.25 16.69
N GLY A 196 5.89 17.07 16.52
CA GLY A 196 4.45 16.95 16.27
C GLY A 196 4.02 17.16 14.82
N GLU A 197 4.96 17.47 13.92
CA GLU A 197 4.72 17.45 12.48
C GLU A 197 4.86 16.01 11.95
N GLN A 198 3.77 15.48 11.39
CA GLN A 198 3.82 14.25 10.60
C GLN A 198 4.64 14.53 9.34
N GLN A 199 5.85 13.98 9.26
CA GLN A 199 6.57 13.93 8.00
C GLN A 199 6.33 12.56 7.38
N GLN A 200 5.39 12.47 6.43
CA GLN A 200 5.38 11.36 5.50
C GLN A 200 6.68 11.43 4.69
N VAL A 201 7.67 10.63 5.07
CA VAL A 201 8.86 10.41 4.28
C VAL A 201 8.50 9.36 3.25
N GLN A 202 7.89 9.81 2.16
CA GLN A 202 7.67 8.95 1.01
C GLN A 202 9.03 8.71 0.34
N VAL A 203 9.67 7.59 0.67
CA VAL A 203 10.85 7.12 -0.04
C VAL A 203 10.75 5.61 -0.19
N MET A 204 10.55 5.15 -1.42
CA MET A 204 11.41 4.13 -2.00
C MET A 204 11.09 3.97 -3.48
N ARG A 205 12.12 4.09 -4.33
CA ARG A 205 12.13 3.53 -5.68
C ARG A 205 13.24 2.49 -5.68
N VAL A 206 12.89 1.23 -5.45
CA VAL A 206 13.81 0.13 -5.74
C VAL A 206 13.51 -0.28 -7.18
N ILE A 207 14.40 0.08 -8.12
CA ILE A 207 14.39 -0.48 -9.47
C ILE A 207 15.10 -1.81 -9.35
N SER A 208 14.36 -2.91 -9.26
CA SER A 208 14.95 -4.23 -9.29
C SER A 208 14.73 -4.84 -10.68
N ASP A 209 15.80 -4.97 -11.46
CA ASP A 209 15.79 -5.73 -12.71
C ASP A 209 15.64 -7.25 -12.45
N ASN A 210 15.72 -7.69 -11.18
CA ASN A 210 15.62 -9.08 -10.76
C ASN A 210 15.12 -9.14 -9.28
N PRO A 211 13.81 -9.07 -9.03
CA PRO A 211 13.30 -9.18 -7.67
C PRO A 211 13.63 -10.55 -7.05
N PRO A 212 13.93 -10.61 -5.74
CA PRO A 212 14.10 -11.87 -5.04
C PRO A 212 12.83 -12.73 -5.02
N ASN A 213 13.04 -14.04 -4.88
CA ASN A 213 12.02 -15.09 -4.89
C ASN A 213 11.83 -15.69 -3.50
#